data_AF-A0A1M6B815-F1
#
_entry.id   AF-A0A1M6B815-F1
#
_cell.length_a   1.000
_cell.length_b   1.000
_cell.length_c   1.000
_cell.angle_alpha   90.00
_cell.angle_beta   90.00
_cell.angle_gamma   90.00
#
_symmetry.space_group_name_H-M   'P 1'
#
loop_
_entity.id
_entity.type
_entity.pdbx_description
1 polymer ?
#
loop_
_entity_poly.entity_id
_entity_poly.type
_entity_poly.pdbx_seq_one_letter_code
_entity_poly.pdbx_strand_id
1 'polypeptide(L)'
;MAKKEKFYTVWKGKRPGIYTTWKDCKAAISGVKGAQYKSFATFAEAKKAYNGNYDDYKGTKKTAPVLSPQERLKYGSPNYNSISVDAASSGNPGTMEYQGVDTKTGKRLFRQGPFAQGTNNIGEFLAIVHGLAYLKQNNSKRIIYTDSRTAMSWVRKKTCNTKLKETKENKALFDMIRRALHWLENNSYDTPIVKWETKAWGEIPADFGRK
;
A
#
# COMPACT_ATOMS: atom_id res chain seq x y z
N MET A 1 18.27 -21.54 5.65
CA MET A 1 17.98 -21.25 4.23
C MET A 1 19.14 -20.46 3.66
N ALA A 2 19.83 -20.97 2.62
CA ALA A 2 21.00 -20.31 2.05
C ALA A 2 20.62 -18.95 1.42
N LYS A 3 21.41 -17.91 1.73
CA LYS A 3 21.23 -16.56 1.18
C LYS A 3 21.54 -16.62 -0.31
N LYS A 4 20.54 -16.42 -1.17
CA LYS A 4 20.75 -16.38 -2.63
C LYS A 4 21.83 -15.34 -2.96
N GLU A 5 22.89 -15.78 -3.59
CA GLU A 5 23.99 -14.92 -4.06
C GLU A 5 23.43 -13.91 -5.07
N LYS A 6 23.98 -12.70 -5.04
CA LYS A 6 23.59 -11.62 -5.94
C LYS A 6 24.85 -11.01 -6.54
N PHE A 7 24.74 -10.58 -7.78
CA PHE A 7 25.80 -9.88 -8.49
C PHE A 7 25.39 -8.42 -8.65
N TYR A 8 26.32 -7.48 -8.45
CA TYR A 8 26.04 -6.06 -8.48
C TYR A 8 26.87 -5.40 -9.56
N THR A 9 26.22 -4.89 -10.59
CA THR A 9 26.87 -4.11 -11.63
C THR A 9 26.89 -2.65 -11.22
N VAL A 10 28.05 -2.00 -11.34
CA VAL A 10 28.25 -0.57 -11.14
C VAL A 10 28.75 0.01 -12.46
N TRP A 11 27.95 0.86 -13.09
CA TRP A 11 28.31 1.62 -14.31
C TRP A 11 28.95 2.96 -13.96
N LYS A 12 28.48 3.59 -12.87
CA LYS A 12 29.02 4.87 -12.38
C LYS A 12 29.21 4.81 -10.87
N GLY A 13 30.44 4.99 -10.44
CA GLY A 13 30.87 4.96 -9.05
C GLY A 13 32.36 5.30 -8.93
N LYS A 14 32.92 5.18 -7.74
CA LYS A 14 34.37 5.28 -7.51
C LYS A 14 35.13 4.20 -8.27
N ARG A 15 34.54 3.01 -8.36
CA ARG A 15 35.08 1.85 -9.06
C ARG A 15 33.93 1.16 -9.83
N PRO A 16 33.76 1.43 -11.13
CA PRO A 16 32.86 0.65 -11.98
C PRO A 16 33.31 -0.81 -12.07
N GLY A 17 32.35 -1.73 -12.17
CA GLY A 17 32.64 -3.17 -12.22
C GLY A 17 31.48 -4.04 -11.73
N ILE A 18 31.74 -5.34 -11.62
CA ILE A 18 30.78 -6.33 -11.12
C ILE A 18 31.27 -6.85 -9.78
N TYR A 19 30.42 -6.79 -8.76
CA TYR A 19 30.71 -7.23 -7.40
C TYR A 19 29.82 -8.40 -7.01
N THR A 20 30.35 -9.34 -6.22
CA THR A 20 29.58 -10.49 -5.67
C THR A 20 29.03 -10.19 -4.28
N THR A 21 29.52 -9.12 -3.62
CA THR A 21 29.05 -8.71 -2.30
C THR A 21 28.49 -7.28 -2.33
N TRP A 22 27.46 -7.05 -1.51
CA TRP A 22 26.93 -5.70 -1.31
C TRP A 22 27.95 -4.78 -0.64
N LYS A 23 28.82 -5.31 0.23
CA LYS A 23 29.83 -4.51 0.93
C LYS A 23 30.77 -3.84 -0.08
N ASP A 24 31.24 -4.60 -1.07
CA ASP A 24 32.17 -4.09 -2.09
C ASP A 24 31.47 -3.16 -3.08
N CYS A 25 30.26 -3.53 -3.51
CA CYS A 25 29.41 -2.64 -4.32
C CYS A 25 29.16 -1.30 -3.60
N LYS A 26 28.81 -1.33 -2.31
CA LYS A 26 28.56 -0.13 -1.50
C LYS A 26 29.81 0.73 -1.40
N ALA A 27 30.97 0.13 -1.15
CA ALA A 27 32.25 0.85 -1.14
C ALA A 27 32.56 1.50 -2.50
N ALA A 28 32.16 0.87 -3.60
CA ALA A 28 32.33 1.38 -4.95
C ALA A 28 31.39 2.55 -5.31
N ILE A 29 30.23 2.70 -4.67
CA ILE A 29 29.27 3.78 -4.97
C ILE A 29 29.17 4.86 -3.90
N SER A 30 29.65 4.60 -2.68
CA SER A 30 29.47 5.50 -1.53
C SER A 30 30.12 6.87 -1.76
N GLY A 31 29.35 7.94 -1.60
CA GLY A 31 29.80 9.32 -1.76
C GLY A 31 29.81 9.83 -3.22
N VAL A 32 29.36 9.03 -4.19
CA VAL A 32 29.28 9.45 -5.59
C VAL A 32 27.87 9.93 -5.91
N LYS A 33 27.72 11.22 -6.20
CA LYS A 33 26.44 11.80 -6.63
C LYS A 33 26.04 11.21 -7.98
N GLY A 34 24.85 10.60 -8.03
CA GLY A 34 24.34 9.93 -9.23
C GLY A 34 25.05 8.63 -9.57
N ALA A 35 25.50 7.86 -8.57
CA ALA A 35 26.00 6.51 -8.79
C ALA A 35 24.97 5.63 -9.52
N GLN A 36 25.42 4.84 -10.48
CA GLN A 36 24.60 3.97 -11.32
C GLN A 36 24.97 2.52 -11.03
N TYR A 37 24.05 1.79 -10.41
CA TYR A 37 24.27 0.39 -10.05
C TYR A 37 22.96 -0.42 -10.02
N LYS A 38 23.05 -1.74 -10.13
CA LYS A 38 21.90 -2.67 -10.08
C LYS A 38 22.34 -4.07 -9.68
N SER A 39 21.50 -4.80 -8.97
CA SER A 39 21.72 -6.21 -8.64
C SER A 39 21.04 -7.16 -9.63
N PHE A 40 21.70 -8.27 -9.94
CA PHE A 40 21.25 -9.37 -10.80
C PHE A 40 21.33 -10.71 -10.08
N ALA A 41 20.57 -11.70 -10.55
CA ALA A 41 20.52 -13.03 -9.95
C ALA A 41 21.70 -13.90 -10.40
N THR A 42 22.25 -13.64 -11.59
CA THR A 42 23.36 -14.42 -12.16
C THR A 42 24.52 -13.52 -12.60
N PHE A 43 25.73 -14.09 -12.61
CA PHE A 43 26.91 -13.40 -13.15
C PHE A 43 26.76 -13.08 -14.63
N ALA A 44 26.14 -13.98 -15.41
CA ALA A 44 25.90 -13.78 -16.83
C ALA A 44 25.04 -12.55 -17.11
N GLU A 45 23.95 -12.36 -16.35
CA GLU A 45 23.11 -11.16 -16.42
C GLU A 45 23.89 -9.90 -16.02
N ALA A 46 24.66 -9.95 -14.93
CA ALA A 46 25.48 -8.83 -14.48
C ALA A 46 26.55 -8.42 -15.50
N LYS A 47 27.20 -9.39 -16.15
CA LYS A 47 28.20 -9.19 -17.20
C LYS A 47 27.57 -8.60 -18.46
N LYS A 48 26.42 -9.15 -18.89
CA LYS A 48 25.64 -8.57 -19.99
C LYS A 48 25.27 -7.13 -19.69
N ALA A 49 24.82 -6.86 -18.47
CA ALA A 49 24.40 -5.54 -18.04
C ALA A 49 25.57 -4.54 -17.98
N TYR A 50 26.73 -4.96 -17.49
CA TYR A 50 27.94 -4.13 -17.45
C TYR A 50 28.41 -3.70 -18.84
N ASN A 51 28.24 -4.57 -19.84
CA ASN A 51 28.55 -4.28 -21.24
C ASN A 51 27.46 -3.46 -21.96
N GLY A 52 26.31 -3.21 -21.32
CA GLY A 52 25.20 -2.40 -21.84
C GLY A 52 25.11 -1.02 -21.19
N ASN A 53 24.12 -0.22 -21.60
CA ASN A 53 23.92 1.11 -21.04
C ASN A 53 23.11 1.01 -19.74
N TYR A 54 23.52 1.72 -18.68
CA TYR A 54 22.73 1.83 -17.44
C TYR A 54 21.27 2.20 -17.71
N ASP A 55 21.01 3.00 -18.74
CA ASP A 55 19.66 3.45 -19.10
C ASP A 55 18.71 2.31 -19.51
N ASP A 56 19.24 1.18 -19.99
CA ASP A 56 18.45 -0.03 -20.29
C ASP A 56 18.07 -0.79 -19.00
N TYR A 57 18.78 -0.51 -17.91
CA TYR A 57 18.65 -1.19 -16.62
C TYR A 57 18.12 -0.27 -15.51
N LYS A 58 18.17 1.06 -15.69
CA LYS A 58 17.49 2.05 -14.85
C LYS A 58 16.00 1.80 -15.07
N GLY A 59 15.28 1.53 -13.99
CA GLY A 59 13.95 0.94 -14.08
C GLY A 59 13.05 1.69 -15.06
N THR A 60 12.73 1.08 -16.20
CA THR A 60 11.38 1.24 -16.72
C THR A 60 10.47 0.79 -15.57
N LYS A 61 9.63 1.71 -15.08
CA LYS A 61 8.50 1.34 -14.23
C LYS A 61 7.89 0.14 -14.94
N LYS A 62 7.92 -1.06 -14.34
CA LYS A 62 7.15 -2.18 -14.85
C LYS A 62 5.73 -1.63 -14.96
N THR A 63 5.28 -1.31 -16.16
CA THR A 63 3.86 -1.07 -16.40
C THR A 63 3.20 -2.30 -15.83
N ALA A 64 2.34 -2.10 -14.83
CA ALA A 64 1.64 -3.21 -14.20
C ALA A 64 1.06 -4.07 -15.34
N PRO A 65 1.25 -5.40 -15.31
CA PRO A 65 0.76 -6.25 -16.39
C PRO A 65 -0.73 -5.96 -16.58
N VAL A 66 -1.08 -5.45 -17.75
CA VAL A 66 -2.47 -5.18 -18.12
C VAL A 66 -3.13 -6.54 -18.22
N LEU A 67 -4.14 -6.79 -17.38
CA LEU A 67 -4.86 -8.06 -17.40
C LEU A 67 -5.37 -8.36 -18.82
N SER A 68 -5.13 -9.58 -19.28
CA SER A 68 -5.71 -10.07 -20.53
C SER A 68 -7.25 -10.06 -20.45
N PRO A 69 -7.95 -10.03 -21.60
CA PRO A 69 -9.41 -10.06 -21.60
C PRO A 69 -10.00 -11.23 -20.80
N GLN A 70 -9.37 -12.41 -20.88
CA GLN A 70 -9.78 -13.61 -20.13
C GLN A 70 -9.57 -13.46 -18.62
N GLU A 71 -8.49 -12.81 -18.18
CA GLU A 71 -8.27 -12.54 -16.76
C GLU A 71 -9.25 -11.52 -16.22
N ARG A 72 -9.61 -10.48 -17.01
CA ARG A 72 -10.61 -9.48 -16.62
C ARG A 72 -12.00 -10.09 -16.39
N LEU A 73 -12.39 -11.06 -17.22
CA LEU A 73 -13.65 -11.80 -17.09
C LEU A 73 -13.79 -12.50 -15.73
N LYS A 74 -12.68 -12.94 -15.10
CA LYS A 74 -12.70 -13.57 -13.77
C LYS A 74 -13.10 -12.61 -12.65
N TYR A 75 -12.89 -11.31 -12.84
CA TYR A 75 -13.20 -10.29 -11.84
C TYR A 75 -14.62 -9.74 -12.00
N GLY A 76 -15.18 -9.76 -13.21
CA GLY A 76 -16.48 -9.17 -13.49
C GLY A 76 -16.51 -7.66 -13.28
N SER A 77 -17.71 -7.11 -13.09
CA SER A 77 -17.91 -5.69 -12.78
C SER A 77 -18.05 -5.47 -11.26
N PRO A 78 -17.58 -4.33 -10.72
CA PRO A 78 -17.81 -4.00 -9.31
C PRO A 78 -19.31 -3.94 -8.99
N ASN A 79 -19.68 -4.34 -7.77
CA ASN A 79 -21.02 -4.08 -7.26
C ASN A 79 -21.14 -2.61 -6.85
N TYR A 80 -21.81 -1.80 -7.67
CA TYR A 80 -21.99 -0.37 -7.42
C TYR A 80 -22.93 -0.03 -6.25
N ASN A 81 -23.71 -0.99 -5.72
CA ASN A 81 -24.45 -0.81 -4.47
C ASN A 81 -23.53 -1.02 -3.26
N SER A 82 -22.51 -0.16 -3.17
CA SER A 82 -21.42 -0.26 -2.20
C SER A 82 -20.87 1.11 -1.81
N ILE A 83 -20.09 1.13 -0.74
CA ILE A 83 -19.19 2.24 -0.44
C ILE A 83 -17.75 1.76 -0.62
N SER A 84 -16.87 2.67 -1.02
CA SER A 84 -15.43 2.41 -1.10
C SER A 84 -14.72 3.24 -0.05
N VAL A 85 -13.72 2.67 0.61
CA VAL A 85 -12.92 3.34 1.65
C VAL A 85 -11.44 3.23 1.33
N ASP A 86 -10.69 4.28 1.65
CA ASP A 86 -9.25 4.36 1.43
C ASP A 86 -8.60 5.30 2.44
N ALA A 87 -7.30 5.17 2.63
CA ALA A 87 -6.49 6.08 3.42
C ALA A 87 -5.24 6.54 2.70
N ALA A 88 -4.81 7.76 3.03
CA ALA A 88 -3.55 8.32 2.56
C ALA A 88 -2.71 8.81 3.73
N SER A 89 -1.39 8.65 3.62
CA SER A 89 -0.44 9.15 4.60
C SER A 89 0.75 9.83 3.92
N SER A 90 0.99 11.09 4.25
CA SER A 90 2.17 11.85 3.80
C SER A 90 3.36 11.55 4.71
N GLY A 91 4.12 10.52 4.36
CA GLY A 91 5.07 9.85 5.25
C GLY A 91 4.43 8.63 5.94
N ASN A 92 5.23 7.67 6.40
CA ASN A 92 4.72 6.43 7.01
C ASN A 92 5.65 5.91 8.13
N PRO A 93 5.59 6.49 9.36
CA PRO A 93 4.52 7.35 9.86
C PRO A 93 4.57 8.79 9.33
N GLY A 94 3.41 9.45 9.27
CA GLY A 94 3.26 10.80 8.74
C GLY A 94 1.86 11.38 8.95
N THR A 95 1.51 12.42 8.22
CA THR A 95 0.17 13.02 8.28
C THR A 95 -0.83 12.11 7.56
N MET A 96 -1.74 11.50 8.31
CA MET A 96 -2.63 10.44 7.82
C MET A 96 -4.10 10.86 7.84
N GLU A 97 -4.82 10.56 6.78
CA GLU A 97 -6.27 10.79 6.66
C GLU A 97 -6.93 9.61 5.97
N TYR A 98 -8.25 9.49 6.13
CA TYR A 98 -9.03 8.47 5.45
C TYR A 98 -10.41 8.98 5.05
N GLN A 99 -11.04 8.34 4.07
CA GLN A 99 -12.38 8.71 3.61
C GLN A 99 -13.19 7.50 3.15
N GLY A 100 -14.50 7.71 3.05
CA GLY A 100 -15.43 6.80 2.42
C GLY A 100 -16.28 7.53 1.39
N VAL A 101 -16.48 6.91 0.24
CA VAL A 101 -17.26 7.46 -0.88
C VAL A 101 -18.30 6.45 -1.34
N ASP A 102 -19.35 6.92 -1.98
CA ASP A 102 -20.23 6.07 -2.78
C ASP A 102 -19.46 5.54 -4.00
N THR A 103 -19.41 4.22 -4.18
CA THR A 103 -18.54 3.58 -5.18
C THR A 103 -18.89 3.98 -6.61
N LYS A 104 -20.16 4.25 -6.91
CA LYS A 104 -20.61 4.60 -8.26
C LYS A 104 -20.35 6.06 -8.58
N THR A 105 -20.67 6.95 -7.65
CA THR A 105 -20.70 8.40 -7.89
C THR A 105 -19.44 9.12 -7.42
N GLY A 106 -18.61 8.48 -6.59
CA GLY A 106 -17.48 9.13 -5.93
C GLY A 106 -17.88 10.17 -4.88
N LYS A 107 -19.18 10.31 -4.58
CA LYS A 107 -19.66 11.27 -3.59
C LYS A 107 -19.11 10.87 -2.22
N ARG A 108 -18.34 11.77 -1.60
CA ARG A 108 -17.80 11.59 -0.25
C ARG A 108 -18.94 11.51 0.77
N LEU A 109 -18.92 10.41 1.54
CA LEU A 109 -19.87 10.12 2.62
C LEU A 109 -19.30 10.53 3.98
N PHE A 110 -18.00 10.30 4.17
CA PHE A 110 -17.26 10.73 5.35
C PHE A 110 -15.78 10.93 5.02
N ARG A 111 -15.09 11.73 5.85
CA ARG A 111 -13.63 11.88 5.86
C ARG A 111 -13.17 12.23 7.26
N GLN A 112 -12.00 11.74 7.63
CA GLN A 112 -11.43 11.96 8.95
C GLN A 112 -9.91 12.20 8.85
N GLY A 113 -9.41 13.05 9.73
CA GLY A 113 -8.03 13.51 9.76
C GLY A 113 -7.92 14.96 9.24
N PRO A 114 -6.70 15.46 9.03
CA PRO A 114 -5.44 14.73 9.20
C PRO A 114 -5.11 14.41 10.66
N PHE A 115 -4.60 13.22 10.89
CA PHE A 115 -3.98 12.79 12.14
C PHE A 115 -2.46 12.88 12.02
N ALA A 116 -1.79 13.36 13.07
CA ALA A 116 -0.34 13.40 13.10
C ALA A 116 0.25 11.99 13.36
N GLN A 117 1.39 11.71 12.71
CA GLN A 117 2.22 10.52 12.94
C GLN A 117 1.46 9.19 12.80
N GLY A 118 0.51 9.10 11.85
CA GLY A 118 -0.20 7.88 11.51
C GLY A 118 0.47 7.07 10.40
N THR A 119 0.06 5.81 10.25
CA THR A 119 0.53 4.94 9.17
C THR A 119 -0.62 4.61 8.21
N ASN A 120 -0.30 4.28 6.96
CA ASN A 120 -1.33 3.95 5.97
C ASN A 120 -2.26 2.82 6.45
N ASN A 121 -1.68 1.73 6.98
CA ASN A 121 -2.45 0.58 7.46
C ASN A 121 -3.41 0.92 8.62
N ILE A 122 -3.05 1.87 9.49
CA ILE A 122 -3.97 2.36 10.53
C ILE A 122 -5.13 3.11 9.87
N GLY A 123 -4.83 4.01 8.93
CA GLY A 123 -5.86 4.73 8.17
C GLY A 123 -6.84 3.78 7.49
N GLU A 124 -6.34 2.79 6.75
CA GLU A 124 -7.14 1.76 6.07
C GLU A 124 -8.07 1.02 7.05
N PHE A 125 -7.53 0.60 8.20
CA PHE A 125 -8.31 -0.07 9.24
C PHE A 125 -9.42 0.83 9.78
N LEU A 126 -9.09 2.06 10.13
CA LEU A 126 -10.06 3.03 10.64
C LEU A 126 -11.14 3.36 9.61
N ALA A 127 -10.79 3.43 8.33
CA ALA A 127 -11.71 3.70 7.23
C ALA A 127 -12.78 2.59 7.12
N ILE A 128 -12.37 1.32 7.21
CA ILE A 128 -13.31 0.19 7.19
C ILE A 128 -14.23 0.23 8.41
N VAL A 129 -13.70 0.43 9.62
CA VAL A 129 -14.53 0.47 10.84
C VAL A 129 -15.50 1.64 10.82
N HIS A 130 -15.08 2.82 10.36
CA HIS A 130 -15.96 3.96 10.15
C HIS A 130 -17.04 3.62 9.12
N GLY A 131 -16.69 2.98 8.00
CA GLY A 131 -17.64 2.50 7.00
C GLY A 131 -18.70 1.57 7.59
N LEU A 132 -18.31 0.60 8.42
CA LEU A 132 -19.24 -0.30 9.10
C LEU A 132 -20.19 0.47 10.03
N ALA A 133 -19.66 1.36 10.85
CA ALA A 133 -20.45 2.21 11.75
C ALA A 133 -21.43 3.10 10.98
N TYR A 134 -20.96 3.71 9.89
CA TYR A 134 -21.76 4.57 9.02
C TYR A 134 -22.92 3.79 8.38
N LEU A 135 -22.67 2.60 7.81
CA LEU A 135 -23.72 1.79 7.19
C LEU A 135 -24.74 1.30 8.21
N LYS A 136 -24.29 0.87 9.40
CA LYS A 136 -25.17 0.46 10.50
C LYS A 136 -26.07 1.61 10.96
N GLN A 137 -25.50 2.80 11.19
CA GLN A 137 -26.25 3.99 11.62
C GLN A 137 -27.32 4.41 10.61
N ASN A 138 -27.08 4.18 9.32
CA ASN A 138 -28.00 4.51 8.23
C ASN A 138 -28.87 3.33 7.79
N ASN A 139 -28.90 2.22 8.55
CA ASN A 139 -29.63 0.99 8.23
C ASN A 139 -29.42 0.50 6.77
N SER A 140 -28.19 0.62 6.27
CA SER A 140 -27.84 0.37 4.87
C SER A 140 -27.24 -1.02 4.68
N LYS A 141 -27.76 -1.77 3.71
CA LYS A 141 -27.27 -3.12 3.34
C LYS A 141 -26.16 -3.14 2.27
N ARG A 142 -25.63 -1.96 1.90
CA ARG A 142 -24.50 -1.84 0.97
C ARG A 142 -23.27 -2.59 1.48
N ILE A 143 -22.44 -3.08 0.56
CA ILE A 143 -21.14 -3.68 0.90
C ILE A 143 -20.05 -2.60 1.04
N ILE A 144 -18.90 -2.95 1.62
CA ILE A 144 -17.72 -2.09 1.70
C ILE A 144 -16.61 -2.64 0.80
N TYR A 145 -16.06 -1.81 -0.07
CA TYR A 145 -14.80 -2.07 -0.76
C TYR A 145 -13.62 -1.40 -0.06
N THR A 146 -12.51 -2.12 0.04
CA THR A 146 -11.18 -1.63 0.42
C THR A 146 -10.14 -2.34 -0.43
N ASP A 147 -9.04 -1.69 -0.76
CA ASP A 147 -7.94 -2.37 -1.43
C ASP A 147 -6.90 -2.97 -0.45
N SER A 148 -7.09 -2.78 0.86
CA SER A 148 -6.15 -3.17 1.92
C SER A 148 -6.48 -4.51 2.56
N ARG A 149 -5.77 -5.57 2.14
CA ARG A 149 -5.87 -6.91 2.78
C ARG A 149 -5.42 -6.90 4.24
N THR A 150 -4.50 -6.01 4.60
CA THR A 150 -4.04 -5.83 5.99
C THR A 150 -5.19 -5.37 6.87
N ALA A 151 -5.90 -4.33 6.45
CA ALA A 151 -7.01 -3.76 7.20
C ALA A 151 -8.20 -4.73 7.27
N MET A 152 -8.53 -5.44 6.20
CA MET A 152 -9.52 -6.53 6.24
C MET A 152 -9.18 -7.59 7.29
N SER A 153 -7.90 -7.99 7.37
CA SER A 153 -7.43 -8.96 8.37
C SER A 153 -7.57 -8.42 9.80
N TRP A 154 -7.25 -7.14 10.02
CA TRP A 154 -7.36 -6.46 11.31
C TRP A 154 -8.81 -6.34 11.78
N VAL A 155 -9.74 -5.96 10.90
CA VAL A 155 -11.18 -5.90 11.20
C VAL A 155 -11.72 -7.29 11.56
N ARG A 156 -11.42 -8.31 10.75
CA ARG A 156 -11.84 -9.71 11.04
C ARG A 156 -11.34 -10.21 12.39
N LYS A 157 -10.11 -9.83 12.76
CA LYS A 157 -9.49 -10.20 14.04
C LYS A 157 -9.86 -9.27 15.20
N LYS A 158 -10.67 -8.23 14.94
CA LYS A 158 -11.01 -7.15 15.88
C LYS A 158 -9.76 -6.59 16.59
N THR A 159 -8.69 -6.36 15.84
CA THR A 159 -7.40 -5.90 16.38
C THR A 159 -6.71 -4.94 15.43
N CYS A 160 -5.98 -3.97 15.96
CA CYS A 160 -5.11 -3.08 15.19
C CYS A 160 -3.65 -3.45 15.46
N ASN A 161 -3.09 -4.37 14.67
CA ASN A 161 -1.74 -4.93 14.89
C ASN A 161 -0.62 -3.98 14.40
N THR A 162 -0.64 -2.73 14.86
CA THR A 162 0.35 -1.72 14.54
C THR A 162 1.60 -1.83 15.41
N LYS A 163 2.77 -1.49 14.85
CA LYS A 163 4.03 -1.32 15.59
C LYS A 163 4.29 0.12 16.03
N LEU A 164 3.44 1.06 15.59
CA LEU A 164 3.54 2.46 15.98
C LEU A 164 3.34 2.55 17.50
N LYS A 165 4.20 3.33 18.17
CA LYS A 165 4.05 3.62 19.60
C LYS A 165 3.19 4.87 19.78
N GLU A 166 2.37 4.87 20.83
CA GLU A 166 1.62 6.05 21.22
C GLU A 166 2.56 7.13 21.77
N THR A 167 2.36 8.36 21.33
CA THR A 167 3.07 9.57 21.74
C THR A 167 2.06 10.70 21.97
N LYS A 168 2.52 11.85 22.47
CA LYS A 168 1.64 13.02 22.64
C LYS A 168 1.10 13.51 21.29
N GLU A 169 1.91 13.41 20.24
CA GLU A 169 1.60 13.91 18.90
C GLU A 169 0.53 13.06 18.20
N ASN A 170 0.55 11.74 18.37
CA ASN A 170 -0.43 10.83 17.75
C ASN A 170 -1.56 10.41 18.71
N LYS A 171 -1.71 11.04 19.87
CA LYS A 171 -2.73 10.68 20.86
C LYS A 171 -4.13 10.61 20.25
N ALA A 172 -4.52 11.60 19.44
CA ALA A 172 -5.82 11.63 18.78
C ALA A 172 -6.05 10.44 17.83
N LEU A 173 -4.98 9.93 17.21
CA LEU A 173 -5.05 8.73 16.38
C LEU A 173 -5.27 7.48 17.24
N PHE A 174 -4.55 7.35 18.35
CA PHE A 174 -4.71 6.21 19.26
C PHE A 174 -6.06 6.21 19.96
N ASP A 175 -6.62 7.38 20.30
CA ASP A 175 -7.99 7.52 20.76
C ASP A 175 -8.98 7.01 19.70
N MET A 176 -8.75 7.31 18.41
CA MET A 176 -9.56 6.78 17.32
C MET A 176 -9.42 5.25 17.15
N ILE A 177 -8.22 4.70 17.30
CA ILE A 177 -7.99 3.24 17.29
C ILE A 177 -8.77 2.57 18.44
N ARG A 178 -8.68 3.09 19.66
CA ARG A 178 -9.42 2.58 20.82
C ARG A 178 -10.93 2.60 20.57
N ARG A 179 -11.47 3.71 20.02
CA ARG A 179 -12.89 3.81 19.65
C ARG A 179 -13.30 2.80 18.59
N ALA A 180 -12.47 2.58 17.57
CA ALA A 180 -12.74 1.61 16.51
C ALA A 180 -12.75 0.16 17.06
N LEU A 181 -11.79 -0.19 17.91
CA LEU A 181 -11.74 -1.50 18.56
C LEU A 181 -12.97 -1.72 19.45
N HIS A 182 -13.29 -0.75 20.30
CA HIS A 182 -14.47 -0.79 21.14
C HIS A 182 -15.76 -0.96 20.32
N TRP A 183 -15.88 -0.27 19.18
CA TRP A 183 -17.03 -0.43 18.29
C TRP A 183 -17.13 -1.86 17.75
N LEU A 184 -16.03 -2.44 17.27
CA LEU A 184 -15.99 -3.82 16.75
C LEU A 184 -16.32 -4.87 17.82
N GLU A 185 -15.94 -4.64 19.07
CA GLU A 185 -16.25 -5.52 20.19
C GLU A 185 -17.73 -5.48 20.56
N ASN A 186 -18.34 -4.29 20.54
CA ASN A 186 -19.68 -4.05 21.06
C ASN A 186 -20.78 -3.96 19.99
N ASN A 187 -20.45 -4.18 18.72
CA ASN A 187 -21.42 -4.17 17.62
C ASN A 187 -21.31 -5.43 16.76
N SER A 188 -22.47 -5.94 16.36
CA SER A 188 -22.59 -6.90 15.27
C SER A 188 -22.81 -6.17 13.93
N TYR A 189 -22.27 -6.77 12.87
CA TYR A 189 -22.49 -6.38 11.49
C TYR A 189 -22.51 -7.63 10.60
N ASP A 190 -23.37 -7.63 9.59
CA ASP A 190 -23.43 -8.60 8.50
C ASP A 190 -22.85 -8.03 7.19
N THR A 191 -22.43 -6.76 7.21
CA THR A 191 -21.89 -6.03 6.07
C THR A 191 -20.68 -6.75 5.46
N PRO A 192 -20.76 -7.20 4.19
CA PRO A 192 -19.63 -7.78 3.50
C PRO A 192 -18.53 -6.74 3.25
N ILE A 193 -17.29 -7.09 3.63
CA ILE A 193 -16.08 -6.32 3.31
C ILE A 193 -15.36 -7.05 2.19
N VAL A 194 -15.25 -6.42 1.02
CA VAL A 194 -14.76 -7.02 -0.21
C VAL A 194 -13.48 -6.34 -0.66
N LYS A 195 -12.52 -7.13 -1.16
CA LYS A 195 -11.29 -6.60 -1.76
C LYS A 195 -11.63 -5.90 -3.07
N TRP A 196 -11.25 -4.63 -3.19
CA TRP A 196 -11.22 -3.94 -4.48
C TRP A 196 -10.09 -4.49 -5.33
N GLU A 197 -10.38 -4.96 -6.54
CA GLU A 197 -9.39 -5.59 -7.41
C GLU A 197 -8.75 -4.54 -8.33
N THR A 198 -7.78 -3.80 -7.76
CA THR A 198 -7.12 -2.64 -8.42
C THR A 198 -6.57 -2.96 -9.81
N LYS A 199 -6.11 -4.19 -10.03
CA LYS A 199 -5.61 -4.65 -11.34
C LYS A 199 -6.70 -4.72 -12.41
N ALA A 200 -7.93 -5.01 -12.01
CA ALA A 200 -9.08 -5.19 -12.90
C ALA A 200 -9.88 -3.90 -13.07
N TRP A 201 -10.06 -3.15 -11.98
CA TRP A 201 -11.00 -2.02 -11.95
C TRP A 201 -10.32 -0.65 -11.84
N GLY A 202 -8.98 -0.60 -11.82
CA GLY A 202 -8.23 0.63 -11.60
C GLY A 202 -8.16 1.01 -10.12
N GLU A 203 -7.76 2.25 -9.84
CA GLU A 203 -7.71 2.75 -8.46
C GLU A 203 -9.08 2.69 -7.79
N ILE A 204 -9.10 2.44 -6.48
CA ILE A 204 -10.35 2.40 -5.72
C ILE A 204 -11.02 3.78 -5.77
N PRO A 205 -12.36 3.90 -5.86
CA PRO A 205 -13.03 5.20 -5.96
C PRO A 205 -12.73 6.18 -4.81
N ALA A 206 -12.30 5.67 -3.66
CA ALA A 206 -11.93 6.47 -2.49
C ALA A 206 -10.47 6.97 -2.52
N ASP A 207 -9.67 6.60 -3.53
CA ASP A 207 -8.25 6.98 -3.65
C ASP A 207 -8.06 8.51 -3.58
N PHE A 208 -7.00 8.94 -2.89
CA PHE A 208 -6.70 10.36 -2.70
C PHE A 208 -5.99 11.03 -3.89
N GLY A 209 -5.55 10.28 -4.89
CA GLY A 209 -4.88 10.78 -6.09
C GLY A 209 -3.46 11.31 -5.85
N ARG A 210 -2.79 10.89 -4.76
CA ARG A 210 -1.49 11.45 -4.31
C ARG A 210 -0.30 10.49 -4.48
N LYS A 211 -0.27 9.72 -5.57
CA LYS A 211 0.83 8.78 -5.87
C LYS A 211 2.04 9.46 -6.50
#